data_AF-A0A2D5Z811-F1
#
_entry.id   AF-A0A2D5Z811-F1
#
_cell.length_a   1.000
_cell.length_b   1.000
_cell.length_c   1.000
_cell.angle_alpha   90.00
_cell.angle_beta   90.00
_cell.angle_gamma   90.00
#
_symmetry.space_group_name_H-M   'P 1'
#
loop_
_entity.id
_entity.type
_entity.pdbx_description
1 polymer ?
#
loop_
_entity_poly.entity_id
_entity_poly.type
_entity_poly.pdbx_seq_one_letter_code
_entity_poly.pdbx_strand_id
1 'polypeptide(L)'
;MTTTTRNIRQDAAALWKSESRDFLDYAVTVATPLALDETDEKISVAFQEAWEAEQPLIRRLYTTLAGLGITADRPACGFSAPQYNFVRGVVLGQAWLRFAIPDLARMQEMRAAYDGDLDSLEERQLRAVLDDFISARQDAHKVIDKLLLSAANARAAAAGEAVEDDAGDAPVVADGEYPWHNEDMELVDRMKLAEGKGLFENLYAAMAQTDCTACGYDCEGYAQAIADGEEADLTKCAPGEQETQEMLERLTGK
;
A
#
# COMPACT_ATOMS: atom_id res chain seq x y z
N MET A 1 -10.87 14.30 -19.07
CA MET A 1 -10.52 15.22 -17.97
C MET A 1 -11.78 15.52 -17.19
N THR A 2 -12.08 14.70 -16.19
CA THR A 2 -13.15 14.93 -15.23
C THR A 2 -12.79 16.20 -14.45
N THR A 3 -13.54 17.28 -14.66
CA THR A 3 -13.36 18.52 -13.90
C THR A 3 -13.90 18.28 -12.50
N THR A 4 -13.05 17.80 -11.59
CA THR A 4 -13.39 17.65 -10.17
C THR A 4 -13.84 19.01 -9.65
N THR A 5 -15.12 19.12 -9.30
CA THR A 5 -15.69 20.38 -8.82
C THR A 5 -15.25 20.61 -7.37
N ARG A 6 -14.54 21.71 -7.13
CA ARG A 6 -14.03 22.14 -5.81
C ARG A 6 -15.15 22.18 -4.77
N ASN A 7 -15.02 21.44 -3.66
CA ASN A 7 -15.95 21.49 -2.54
C ASN A 7 -15.20 21.45 -1.20
N ILE A 8 -14.83 22.63 -0.70
CA ILE A 8 -14.00 22.79 0.51
C ILE A 8 -14.48 22.02 1.74
N ARG A 9 -15.79 21.94 1.98
CA ARG A 9 -16.31 21.22 3.15
C ARG A 9 -16.12 19.72 3.00
N GLN A 10 -16.38 19.19 1.80
CA GLN A 10 -16.22 17.77 1.50
C GLN A 10 -14.74 17.39 1.48
N ASP A 11 -13.91 18.20 0.85
CA ASP A 11 -12.48 17.98 0.67
C ASP A 11 -11.75 17.99 2.02
N ALA A 12 -11.99 19.01 2.86
CA ALA A 12 -11.40 19.06 4.20
C ALA A 12 -11.84 17.88 5.08
N ALA A 13 -13.12 17.46 4.98
CA ALA A 13 -13.63 16.32 5.72
C ALA A 13 -13.04 14.98 5.21
N ALA A 14 -12.82 14.84 3.90
CA ALA A 14 -12.19 13.67 3.30
C ALA A 14 -10.72 13.57 3.74
N LEU A 15 -9.97 14.68 3.70
CA LEU A 15 -8.59 14.71 4.21
C LEU A 15 -8.53 14.36 5.71
N TRP A 16 -9.51 14.80 6.50
CA TRP A 16 -9.62 14.43 7.92
C TRP A 16 -9.95 12.96 8.14
N LYS A 17 -10.53 12.24 7.18
CA LYS A 17 -10.92 10.83 7.30
C LYS A 17 -10.07 9.91 6.43
N SER A 18 -8.86 10.35 6.11
CA SER A 18 -7.87 9.56 5.41
C SER A 18 -7.57 8.25 6.17
N GLU A 19 -7.75 7.12 5.49
CA GLU A 19 -7.42 5.79 6.04
C GLU A 19 -5.94 5.67 6.37
N SER A 20 -5.10 6.26 5.52
CA SER A 20 -3.65 6.24 5.68
C SER A 20 -3.18 7.07 6.88
N ARG A 21 -3.92 8.10 7.30
CA ARG A 21 -3.68 8.80 8.57
C ARG A 21 -4.06 7.94 9.77
N ASP A 22 -5.23 7.32 9.73
CA ASP A 22 -5.71 6.49 10.83
C ASP A 22 -4.80 5.26 11.05
N PHE A 23 -4.27 4.71 9.96
CA PHE A 23 -3.22 3.68 10.02
C PHE A 23 -1.96 4.20 10.71
N LEU A 24 -1.45 5.39 10.34
CA LEU A 24 -0.22 5.94 10.92
C LEU A 24 -0.35 6.18 12.42
N ASP A 25 -1.45 6.81 12.84
CA ASP A 25 -1.77 7.03 14.26
C ASP A 25 -1.81 5.69 15.00
N TYR A 26 -2.50 4.69 14.45
CA TYR A 26 -2.56 3.37 15.04
C TYR A 26 -1.18 2.72 15.15
N ALA A 27 -0.39 2.71 14.06
CA ALA A 27 0.93 2.07 14.00
C ALA A 27 1.92 2.66 15.02
N VAL A 28 1.79 3.95 15.33
CA VAL A 28 2.67 4.67 16.24
C VAL A 28 2.16 4.68 17.68
N THR A 29 0.85 4.83 17.90
CA THR A 29 0.29 5.09 19.25
C THR A 29 -0.30 3.86 19.92
N VAL A 30 -0.69 2.84 19.14
CA VAL A 30 -1.40 1.66 19.64
C VAL A 30 -0.65 0.38 19.32
N ALA A 31 -0.17 0.23 18.09
CA ALA A 31 0.59 -0.95 17.69
C ALA A 31 1.91 -1.00 18.45
N THR A 32 2.33 -2.20 18.81
CA THR A 32 3.72 -2.47 19.21
C THR A 32 4.34 -3.28 18.07
N PRO A 33 5.00 -2.64 17.09
CA PRO A 33 5.68 -3.34 16.02
C PRO A 33 6.70 -4.33 16.59
N LEU A 34 6.71 -5.54 16.05
CA LEU A 34 7.72 -6.52 16.41
C LEU A 34 9.01 -6.21 15.65
N ALA A 35 10.00 -5.68 16.36
CA ALA A 35 11.33 -5.45 15.82
C ALA A 35 12.21 -6.70 16.00
N LEU A 36 12.37 -7.50 14.93
CA LEU A 36 13.22 -8.70 14.96
C LEU A 36 14.60 -8.47 14.36
N ASP A 37 14.74 -7.45 13.51
CA ASP A 37 15.99 -7.05 12.90
C ASP A 37 16.08 -5.52 12.73
N GLU A 38 17.25 -5.05 12.28
CA GLU A 38 17.54 -3.63 12.08
C GLU A 38 16.59 -2.97 11.06
N THR A 39 16.04 -3.73 10.11
CA THR A 39 15.10 -3.18 9.13
C THR A 39 13.75 -2.89 9.78
N ASP A 40 13.24 -3.82 10.60
CA ASP A 40 12.01 -3.61 11.35
C ASP A 40 12.10 -2.38 12.27
N GLU A 41 13.26 -2.20 12.93
CA GLU A 41 13.53 -1.01 13.75
C GLU A 41 13.51 0.27 12.92
N LYS A 42 14.22 0.29 11.78
CA LYS A 42 14.24 1.46 10.88
C LYS A 42 12.88 1.83 10.34
N ILE A 43 12.04 0.84 10.00
CA ILE A 43 10.68 1.11 9.53
C ILE A 43 9.82 1.68 10.66
N SER A 44 9.96 1.17 11.88
CA SER A 44 9.26 1.70 13.05
C SER A 44 9.66 3.15 13.34
N VAL A 45 10.95 3.48 13.22
CA VAL A 45 11.45 4.86 13.31
C VAL A 45 10.89 5.73 12.18
N ALA A 46 10.86 5.24 10.95
CA ALA A 46 10.30 5.98 9.82
C ALA A 46 8.81 6.31 10.01
N PHE A 47 8.03 5.40 10.62
CA PHE A 47 6.63 5.69 10.99
C PHE A 47 6.53 6.78 12.07
N GLN A 48 7.39 6.73 13.10
CA GLN A 48 7.43 7.77 14.13
C GLN A 48 7.75 9.13 13.51
N GLU A 49 8.77 9.22 12.65
CA GLU A 49 9.18 10.44 11.97
C GLU A 49 8.06 10.98 11.05
N ALA A 50 7.41 10.11 10.29
CA ALA A 50 6.27 10.47 9.46
C ALA A 50 5.11 11.02 10.30
N TRP A 51 4.82 10.39 11.44
CA TRP A 51 3.77 10.85 12.35
C TRP A 51 4.08 12.22 12.94
N GLU A 52 5.32 12.43 13.39
CA GLU A 52 5.78 13.71 13.93
C GLU A 52 5.74 14.84 12.89
N ALA A 53 6.07 14.54 11.63
CA ALA A 53 5.96 15.48 10.52
C ALA A 53 4.51 15.90 10.25
N GLU A 54 3.54 14.98 10.41
CA GLU A 54 2.12 15.26 10.17
C GLU A 54 1.42 15.97 11.33
N GLN A 55 1.90 15.83 12.57
CA GLN A 55 1.32 16.47 13.75
C GLN A 55 0.97 17.97 13.58
N PRO A 56 1.88 18.84 13.12
CA PRO A 56 1.56 20.25 12.91
C PRO A 56 0.53 20.46 11.77
N LEU A 57 0.53 19.59 10.76
CA LEU A 57 -0.41 19.66 9.63
C LEU A 57 -1.83 19.28 10.07
N ILE A 58 -1.96 18.25 10.90
CA ILE A 58 -3.23 17.83 11.52
C ILE A 58 -3.84 18.97 12.33
N ARG A 59 -3.03 19.71 13.10
CA ARG A 59 -3.51 20.88 13.88
C ARG A 59 -4.00 22.01 12.99
N ARG A 60 -3.31 22.27 11.87
CA ARG A 60 -3.74 23.27 10.87
C ARG A 60 -5.02 22.84 10.17
N LEU A 61 -5.15 21.56 9.83
CA LEU A 61 -6.36 21.00 9.26
C LEU A 61 -7.54 21.11 10.23
N TYR A 62 -7.34 20.76 11.51
CA TYR A 62 -8.35 20.92 12.55
C TYR A 62 -8.84 22.36 12.67
N THR A 63 -7.92 23.33 12.63
CA THR A 63 -8.26 24.76 12.64
C THR A 63 -9.09 25.15 11.40
N THR A 64 -8.74 24.61 10.23
CA THR A 64 -9.46 24.84 8.97
C THR A 64 -10.89 24.26 9.05
N LEU A 65 -11.04 23.03 9.54
CA LEU A 65 -12.34 22.38 9.77
C LEU A 65 -13.22 23.17 10.72
N ALA A 66 -12.65 23.66 11.83
CA ALA A 66 -13.36 24.50 12.78
C ALA A 66 -13.84 25.81 12.15
N GLY A 67 -13.01 26.46 11.31
CA GLY A 67 -13.39 27.65 10.54
C GLY A 67 -14.55 27.40 9.56
N LEU A 68 -14.62 26.18 9.01
CA LEU A 68 -15.74 25.74 8.17
C LEU A 68 -16.98 25.33 8.97
N GLY A 69 -16.92 25.32 10.31
CA GLY A 69 -18.00 24.84 11.17
C GLY A 69 -18.20 23.32 11.07
N ILE A 70 -17.14 22.57 10.77
CA ILE A 70 -17.12 21.11 10.79
C ILE A 70 -16.57 20.66 12.14
N THR A 71 -17.35 19.88 12.88
CA THR A 71 -16.86 19.23 14.09
C THR A 71 -16.00 18.04 13.69
N ALA A 72 -14.70 18.16 13.91
CA ALA A 72 -13.76 17.07 13.74
C ALA A 72 -13.81 16.18 14.99
N ASP A 73 -14.40 14.99 14.86
CA ASP A 73 -14.28 13.97 15.90
C ASP A 73 -12.81 13.59 16.05
N ARG A 74 -12.38 13.30 17.30
CA ARG A 74 -11.07 12.70 17.55
C ARG A 74 -11.01 11.43 16.68
N PRO A 75 -9.92 11.19 15.91
CA PRO A 75 -9.85 10.01 15.05
C PRO A 75 -10.22 8.79 15.87
N ALA A 76 -11.35 8.17 15.55
CA ALA A 76 -11.59 6.82 16.02
C ALA A 76 -10.62 6.00 15.18
N CYS A 77 -9.63 5.37 15.81
CA CYS A 77 -8.89 4.26 15.21
C CYS A 77 -9.92 3.15 14.94
N GLY A 78 -10.66 3.33 13.84
CA GLY A 78 -11.97 2.78 13.63
C GLY A 78 -11.85 1.47 12.89
N PHE A 79 -12.00 0.39 13.65
CA PHE A 79 -12.52 -0.90 13.18
C PHE A 79 -11.62 -1.91 12.43
N SER A 80 -10.31 -1.70 12.28
CA SER A 80 -9.39 -2.73 11.75
C SER A 80 -8.07 -2.88 12.52
N ALA A 81 -7.96 -2.26 13.69
CA ALA A 81 -6.72 -2.18 14.45
C ALA A 81 -6.16 -3.50 15.04
N PRO A 82 -6.95 -4.47 15.53
CA PRO A 82 -6.37 -5.59 16.29
C PRO A 82 -5.39 -6.47 15.52
N GLN A 83 -5.57 -6.59 14.20
CA GLN A 83 -4.79 -7.49 13.33
C GLN A 83 -3.33 -7.09 13.12
N TYR A 84 -2.98 -5.83 13.42
CA TYR A 84 -1.63 -5.30 13.19
C TYR A 84 -0.76 -5.26 14.45
N ASN A 85 -1.27 -5.75 15.58
CA ASN A 85 -0.47 -5.91 16.80
C ASN A 85 0.56 -7.03 16.63
N PHE A 86 1.78 -6.80 17.14
CA PHE A 86 2.87 -7.79 17.10
C PHE A 86 3.30 -8.20 15.69
N VAL A 87 2.95 -7.38 14.68
CA VAL A 87 3.38 -7.56 13.29
C VAL A 87 4.76 -6.92 13.10
N ARG A 88 5.57 -7.54 12.23
CA ARG A 88 6.91 -7.04 11.90
C ARG A 88 6.86 -5.69 11.19
N GLY A 89 7.88 -4.87 11.40
CA GLY A 89 8.02 -3.56 10.74
C GLY A 89 7.91 -3.66 9.22
N VAL A 90 8.55 -4.65 8.59
CA VAL A 90 8.44 -4.87 7.13
C VAL A 90 7.01 -5.09 6.63
N VAL A 91 6.18 -5.84 7.38
CA VAL A 91 4.79 -6.11 7.00
C VAL A 91 3.93 -4.86 7.20
N LEU A 92 4.17 -4.11 8.28
CA LEU A 92 3.51 -2.82 8.49
C LEU A 92 3.88 -1.80 7.39
N GLY A 93 5.14 -1.79 6.95
CA GLY A 93 5.61 -0.98 5.84
C GLY A 93 4.89 -1.29 4.51
N GLN A 94 4.67 -2.57 4.23
CA GLN A 94 3.90 -2.99 3.06
C GLN A 94 2.43 -2.55 3.15
N ALA A 95 1.79 -2.78 4.30
CA ALA A 95 0.41 -2.35 4.54
C ALA A 95 0.27 -0.82 4.41
N TRP A 96 1.25 -0.06 4.92
CA TRP A 96 1.29 1.38 4.76
C TRP A 96 1.21 1.83 3.30
N LEU A 97 2.07 1.28 2.43
CA LEU A 97 2.09 1.66 1.03
C LEU A 97 0.74 1.41 0.34
N ARG A 98 0.04 0.32 0.71
CA ARG A 98 -1.30 0.00 0.21
C ARG A 98 -2.32 1.09 0.50
N PHE A 99 -2.32 1.66 1.70
CA PHE A 99 -3.25 2.73 2.07
C PHE A 99 -2.78 4.10 1.57
N ALA A 100 -1.47 4.34 1.65
CA ALA A 100 -0.94 5.69 1.53
C ALA A 100 -0.75 6.12 0.07
N ILE A 101 -0.45 5.20 -0.87
CA ILE A 101 -0.39 5.50 -2.31
C ILE A 101 -1.71 6.03 -2.87
N PRO A 102 -2.85 5.31 -2.78
CA PRO A 102 -4.11 5.81 -3.33
C PRO A 102 -4.60 7.06 -2.60
N ASP A 103 -4.29 7.21 -1.31
CA ASP A 103 -4.65 8.40 -0.56
C ASP A 103 -3.81 9.62 -0.97
N LEU A 104 -2.52 9.45 -1.24
CA LEU A 104 -1.67 10.49 -1.82
C LEU A 104 -2.19 10.94 -3.19
N ALA A 105 -2.59 10.01 -4.06
CA ALA A 105 -3.19 10.34 -5.34
C ALA A 105 -4.48 11.17 -5.16
N ARG A 106 -5.34 10.77 -4.23
CA ARG A 106 -6.54 11.54 -3.86
C ARG A 106 -6.21 12.93 -3.34
N MET A 107 -5.17 13.08 -2.51
CA MET A 107 -4.72 14.40 -2.02
C MET A 107 -4.24 15.29 -3.18
N GLN A 108 -3.51 14.72 -4.15
CA GLN A 108 -3.05 15.44 -5.33
C GLN A 108 -4.20 15.91 -6.22
N GLU A 109 -5.20 15.04 -6.47
CA GLU A 109 -6.42 15.40 -7.18
C GLU A 109 -7.20 16.51 -6.45
N MET A 110 -7.34 16.38 -5.12
CA MET A 110 -7.97 17.39 -4.28
C MET A 110 -7.23 18.71 -4.38
N ARG A 111 -5.89 18.71 -4.25
CA ARG A 111 -5.04 19.90 -4.38
C ARG A 111 -5.19 20.54 -5.76
N ALA A 112 -5.27 19.79 -6.84
CA ALA A 112 -5.45 20.36 -8.18
C ALA A 112 -6.75 21.18 -8.30
N ALA A 113 -7.80 20.83 -7.57
CA ALA A 113 -9.05 21.60 -7.54
C ALA A 113 -8.91 23.00 -6.88
N TYR A 114 -7.80 23.29 -6.20
CA TYR A 114 -7.49 24.57 -5.55
C TYR A 114 -6.39 25.37 -6.29
N ASP A 115 -6.09 25.02 -7.54
CA ASP A 115 -5.24 25.85 -8.39
C ASP A 115 -5.88 27.21 -8.73
N GLY A 116 -5.03 28.21 -8.94
CA GLY A 116 -5.45 29.56 -9.32
C GLY A 116 -5.87 30.45 -8.14
N ASP A 117 -6.76 31.39 -8.45
CA ASP A 117 -7.25 32.40 -7.51
C ASP A 117 -8.27 31.78 -6.54
N LEU A 118 -8.06 32.02 -5.24
CA LEU A 118 -8.88 31.48 -4.15
C LEU A 118 -9.54 32.63 -3.41
N ASP A 119 -10.87 32.54 -3.27
CA ASP A 119 -11.70 33.64 -2.78
C ASP A 119 -11.70 33.71 -1.24
N SER A 120 -11.58 32.55 -0.59
CA SER A 120 -11.69 32.43 0.87
C SER A 120 -10.33 32.20 1.56
N LEU A 121 -10.25 32.58 2.84
CA LEU A 121 -9.07 32.30 3.66
C LEU A 121 -8.91 30.78 3.89
N GLU A 122 -10.02 30.10 4.12
CA GLU A 122 -10.10 28.66 4.36
C GLU A 122 -9.63 27.87 3.15
N GLU A 123 -9.95 28.31 1.92
CA GLU A 123 -9.44 27.70 0.68
C GLU A 123 -7.92 27.80 0.59
N ARG A 124 -7.35 28.98 0.90
CA ARG A 124 -5.89 29.17 0.91
C ARG A 124 -5.22 28.34 2.01
N GLN A 125 -5.86 28.22 3.17
CA GLN A 125 -5.38 27.40 4.28
C GLN A 125 -5.42 25.91 3.93
N LEU A 126 -6.53 25.42 3.36
CA LEU A 126 -6.66 24.02 2.94
C LEU A 126 -5.63 23.68 1.85
N ARG A 127 -5.44 24.56 0.85
CA ARG A 127 -4.41 24.36 -0.18
C ARG A 127 -3.02 24.22 0.43
N ALA A 128 -2.63 25.14 1.31
CA ALA A 128 -1.33 25.08 1.96
C ALA A 128 -1.17 23.82 2.83
N VAL A 129 -2.24 23.38 3.50
CA VAL A 129 -2.23 22.13 4.27
C VAL A 129 -2.07 20.92 3.34
N LEU A 130 -2.76 20.89 2.21
CA LEU A 130 -2.63 19.82 1.20
C LEU A 130 -1.23 19.77 0.60
N ASP A 131 -0.65 20.90 0.22
CA ASP A 131 0.72 20.98 -0.32
C ASP A 131 1.72 20.34 0.66
N ASP A 132 1.63 20.71 1.95
CA ASP A 132 2.53 20.20 2.98
C ASP A 132 2.26 18.72 3.31
N PHE A 133 0.99 18.27 3.34
CA PHE A 133 0.65 16.86 3.55
C PHE A 133 1.16 15.98 2.41
N ILE A 134 0.99 16.41 1.16
CA ILE A 134 1.48 15.71 -0.03
C ILE A 134 2.99 15.55 0.06
N SER A 135 3.72 16.62 0.39
CA SER A 135 5.18 16.57 0.56
C SER A 135 5.58 15.58 1.66
N ALA A 136 4.97 15.68 2.85
CA ALA A 136 5.28 14.80 3.98
C ALA A 136 4.99 13.32 3.65
N ARG A 137 3.86 13.04 3.00
CA ARG A 137 3.47 11.69 2.57
C ARG A 137 4.42 11.13 1.52
N GLN A 138 4.80 11.92 0.53
CA GLN A 138 5.77 11.52 -0.49
C GLN A 138 7.13 11.16 0.12
N ASP A 139 7.60 11.95 1.08
CA ASP A 139 8.88 11.69 1.73
C ASP A 139 8.81 10.42 2.61
N ALA A 140 7.73 10.25 3.38
CA ALA A 140 7.49 9.02 4.15
C ALA A 140 7.41 7.78 3.24
N HIS A 141 6.69 7.86 2.10
CA HIS A 141 6.63 6.78 1.12
C HIS A 141 8.01 6.40 0.61
N LYS A 142 8.80 7.38 0.15
CA LYS A 142 10.14 7.13 -0.40
C LYS A 142 11.04 6.44 0.62
N VAL A 143 10.99 6.87 1.89
CA VAL A 143 11.80 6.29 2.95
C VAL A 143 11.40 4.84 3.22
N ILE A 144 10.10 4.59 3.43
CA ILE A 144 9.60 3.25 3.75
C ILE A 144 9.79 2.30 2.57
N ASP A 145 9.46 2.72 1.35
CA ASP A 145 9.65 1.93 0.13
C ASP A 145 11.12 1.54 -0.07
N LYS A 146 12.05 2.49 0.10
CA LYS A 146 13.49 2.21 0.05
C LYS A 146 13.93 1.17 1.10
N LEU A 147 13.39 1.25 2.32
CA LEU A 147 13.71 0.28 3.37
C LEU A 147 13.18 -1.11 3.01
N LEU A 148 11.97 -1.20 2.47
CA LEU A 148 11.38 -2.46 2.01
C LEU A 148 12.15 -3.08 0.86
N LEU A 149 12.53 -2.28 -0.15
CA LEU A 149 13.39 -2.72 -1.25
C LEU A 149 14.74 -3.22 -0.74
N SER A 150 15.36 -2.51 0.20
CA SER A 150 16.62 -2.94 0.82
C SER A 150 16.45 -4.27 1.57
N ALA A 151 15.32 -4.47 2.25
CA ALA A 151 15.02 -5.70 2.97
C ALA A 151 14.80 -6.88 2.02
N ALA A 152 14.08 -6.65 0.92
CA ALA A 152 13.86 -7.63 -0.13
C ALA A 152 15.19 -8.06 -0.78
N ASN A 153 16.04 -7.10 -1.13
CA ASN A 153 17.37 -7.36 -1.69
C ASN A 153 18.26 -8.14 -0.73
N ALA A 154 18.27 -7.79 0.56
CA ALA A 154 19.02 -8.51 1.58
C ALA A 154 18.53 -9.96 1.74
N ARG A 155 17.21 -10.18 1.65
CA ARG A 155 16.61 -11.53 1.67
C ARG A 155 16.97 -12.34 0.43
N ALA A 156 16.92 -11.76 -0.76
CA ALA A 156 17.31 -12.41 -2.01
C ALA A 156 18.81 -12.80 -2.00
N ALA A 157 19.67 -11.89 -1.55
CA ALA A 157 21.10 -12.15 -1.38
C ALA A 157 21.37 -13.28 -0.38
N ALA A 158 20.63 -13.32 0.74
CA ALA A 158 20.72 -14.41 1.73
C ALA A 158 20.18 -15.75 1.20
N ALA A 159 19.23 -15.73 0.26
CA ALA A 159 18.70 -16.91 -0.43
C ALA A 159 19.62 -17.45 -1.54
N GLY A 160 20.73 -16.75 -1.85
CA GLY A 160 21.67 -17.15 -2.88
C GLY A 160 21.22 -16.81 -4.30
N GLU A 161 20.21 -15.96 -4.45
CA GLU A 161 19.78 -15.41 -5.72
C GLU A 161 20.65 -14.19 -6.03
N ALA A 162 21.52 -14.33 -7.03
CA ALA A 162 22.38 -13.25 -7.48
C ALA A 162 21.52 -12.15 -8.12
N VAL A 163 21.38 -11.01 -7.43
CA VAL A 163 20.81 -9.80 -8.00
C VAL A 163 21.89 -9.17 -8.89
N GLU A 164 21.70 -9.25 -10.22
CA GLU A 164 22.39 -8.36 -11.13
C GLU A 164 21.82 -6.95 -10.93
N ASP A 165 22.70 -6.02 -10.56
CA ASP A 165 22.45 -4.58 -10.60
C ASP A 165 22.02 -4.21 -12.02
N ASP A 166 20.73 -3.92 -12.23
CA ASP A 166 20.32 -3.02 -13.30
C ASP A 166 19.57 -1.85 -12.68
N ALA A 167 20.30 -0.74 -12.56
CA ALA A 167 19.73 0.58 -12.44
C ALA A 167 19.04 0.94 -13.77
N GLY A 168 17.87 0.34 -13.98
CA GLY A 168 16.97 0.62 -15.08
C GLY A 168 15.62 1.04 -14.52
N ASP A 169 15.23 2.27 -14.81
CA ASP A 169 13.87 2.81 -14.65
C ASP A 169 12.81 1.73 -14.89
N ALA A 170 12.14 1.26 -13.83
CA ALA A 170 11.03 0.31 -13.97
C ALA A 170 9.78 1.13 -14.29
N PRO A 171 9.21 1.03 -15.51
CA PRO A 171 7.98 1.71 -15.82
C PRO A 171 6.86 1.06 -15.00
N VAL A 172 6.12 1.89 -14.29
CA VAL A 172 4.79 1.57 -13.81
C VAL A 172 3.95 1.27 -15.06
N VAL A 173 3.65 -0.01 -15.32
CA VAL A 173 2.65 -0.37 -16.33
C VAL A 173 1.30 -0.50 -15.65
N ALA A 174 0.59 0.63 -15.60
CA ALA A 174 -0.85 0.62 -15.65
C ALA A 174 -1.26 0.35 -17.11
N ASP A 175 -1.80 -0.84 -17.37
CA ASP A 175 -2.88 -1.15 -18.31
C ASP A 175 -2.90 -2.68 -18.52
N GLY A 176 -4.04 -3.29 -18.16
CA GLY A 176 -4.17 -4.73 -17.97
C GLY A 176 -4.03 -5.55 -19.25
N GLU A 177 -3.05 -6.46 -19.24
CA GLU A 177 -3.21 -7.87 -19.65
C GLU A 177 -1.95 -8.60 -19.17
N TYR A 178 -2.06 -9.34 -18.06
CA TYR A 178 -0.96 -10.17 -17.59
C TYR A 178 -0.71 -11.26 -18.63
N PRO A 179 0.48 -11.36 -19.26
CA PRO A 179 0.69 -12.28 -20.37
C PRO A 179 0.48 -13.75 -20.01
N TRP A 180 0.60 -14.10 -18.72
CA TRP A 180 0.32 -15.43 -18.17
C TRP A 180 -1.15 -15.71 -17.90
N HIS A 181 -2.04 -14.72 -17.96
CA HIS A 181 -3.48 -14.88 -17.68
C HIS A 181 -4.21 -15.55 -18.85
N ASN A 182 -3.96 -16.85 -19.01
CA ASN A 182 -4.52 -17.69 -20.06
C ASN A 182 -4.68 -19.13 -19.56
N GLU A 183 -5.91 -19.65 -19.60
CA GLU A 183 -6.26 -21.01 -19.19
C GLU A 183 -5.66 -22.09 -20.09
N ASP A 184 -5.36 -21.78 -21.36
CA ASP A 184 -4.80 -22.71 -22.33
C ASP A 184 -3.27 -22.88 -22.21
N MET A 185 -2.63 -22.12 -21.32
CA MET A 185 -1.19 -22.23 -21.10
C MET A 185 -0.84 -23.28 -20.04
N GLU A 186 0.31 -23.91 -20.17
CA GLU A 186 0.86 -24.79 -19.15
C GLU A 186 1.47 -23.97 -18.02
N LEU A 187 1.43 -24.50 -16.78
CA LEU A 187 1.95 -23.82 -15.60
C LEU A 187 3.41 -23.41 -15.78
N VAL A 188 4.22 -24.31 -16.34
CA VAL A 188 5.65 -24.06 -16.58
C VAL A 188 5.88 -22.87 -17.52
N ASP A 189 5.03 -22.67 -18.52
CA ASP A 189 5.18 -21.57 -19.48
C ASP A 189 4.68 -20.25 -18.89
N ARG A 190 3.62 -20.27 -18.06
CA ARG A 190 3.21 -19.10 -17.27
C ARG A 190 4.30 -18.63 -16.31
N MET A 191 4.94 -19.56 -15.60
CA MET A 191 6.00 -19.23 -14.66
C MET A 191 7.22 -18.59 -15.33
N LYS A 192 7.57 -18.96 -16.57
CA LYS A 192 8.64 -18.29 -17.34
C LYS A 192 8.29 -16.83 -17.67
N LEU A 193 7.02 -16.52 -17.91
CA LEU A 193 6.57 -15.15 -18.19
C LEU A 193 6.59 -14.27 -16.93
N ALA A 194 6.49 -14.88 -15.77
CA ALA A 194 6.56 -14.21 -14.47
C ALA A 194 7.96 -14.21 -13.85
N GLU A 195 8.93 -14.90 -14.46
CA GLU A 195 10.31 -14.97 -13.97
C GLU A 195 10.93 -13.57 -13.89
N GLY A 196 11.60 -13.27 -12.77
CA GLY A 196 12.17 -11.95 -12.49
C GLY A 196 11.16 -10.88 -12.07
N LYS A 197 9.86 -11.20 -11.94
CA LYS A 197 8.83 -10.31 -11.37
C LYS A 197 8.67 -10.50 -9.86
N GLY A 198 7.79 -9.71 -9.24
CA GLY A 198 7.51 -9.77 -7.81
C GLY A 198 6.82 -11.06 -7.37
N LEU A 199 6.74 -11.27 -6.05
CA LEU A 199 6.10 -12.44 -5.45
C LEU A 199 4.63 -12.56 -5.90
N PHE A 200 3.90 -11.45 -5.93
CA PHE A 200 2.51 -11.43 -6.38
C PHE A 200 2.37 -11.95 -7.82
N GLU A 201 3.18 -11.45 -8.76
CA GLU A 201 3.10 -11.87 -10.16
C GLU A 201 3.44 -13.36 -10.34
N ASN A 202 4.40 -13.86 -9.55
CA ASN A 202 4.75 -15.28 -9.55
C ASN A 202 3.64 -16.15 -8.96
N LEU A 203 3.04 -15.72 -7.84
CA LEU A 203 1.88 -16.40 -7.26
C LEU A 203 0.69 -16.38 -8.22
N TYR A 204 0.49 -15.26 -8.90
CA TYR A 204 -0.60 -15.12 -9.86
C TYR A 204 -0.38 -16.05 -11.06
N ALA A 205 0.81 -16.07 -11.66
CA ALA A 205 1.14 -16.97 -12.76
C ALA A 205 1.04 -18.46 -12.41
N ALA A 206 1.26 -18.82 -11.15
CA ALA A 206 1.13 -20.20 -10.65
C ALA A 206 -0.33 -20.70 -10.64
N MET A 207 -1.32 -19.81 -10.68
CA MET A 207 -2.74 -20.18 -10.72
C MET A 207 -3.15 -20.77 -12.08
N ALA A 208 -4.28 -21.48 -12.09
CA ALA A 208 -4.85 -22.09 -13.30
C ALA A 208 -5.45 -21.09 -14.31
N GLN A 209 -5.60 -19.81 -13.94
CA GLN A 209 -6.11 -18.73 -14.81
C GLN A 209 -7.52 -18.91 -15.35
N THR A 210 -8.36 -19.70 -14.67
CA THR A 210 -9.75 -19.93 -15.08
C THR A 210 -10.74 -18.95 -14.46
N ASP A 211 -10.32 -18.20 -13.45
CA ASP A 211 -11.17 -17.34 -12.61
C ASP A 211 -12.49 -17.99 -12.20
N CYS A 212 -12.44 -19.30 -11.88
CA CYS A 212 -13.65 -20.07 -11.58
C CYS A 212 -14.36 -19.64 -10.29
N THR A 213 -13.70 -18.86 -9.42
CA THR A 213 -14.20 -18.36 -8.12
C THR A 213 -14.62 -19.43 -7.10
N ALA A 214 -14.36 -20.71 -7.36
CA ALA A 214 -14.76 -21.82 -6.49
C ALA A 214 -14.10 -21.77 -5.10
N CYS A 215 -12.92 -21.17 -5.00
CA CYS A 215 -12.18 -20.95 -3.76
C CYS A 215 -12.64 -19.72 -2.96
N GLY A 216 -13.58 -18.92 -3.49
CA GLY A 216 -14.00 -17.64 -2.91
C GLY A 216 -13.21 -16.42 -3.42
N TYR A 217 -12.28 -16.62 -4.35
CA TYR A 217 -11.44 -15.59 -4.96
C TYR A 217 -11.36 -15.79 -6.48
N ASP A 218 -11.14 -14.73 -7.25
CA ASP A 218 -10.55 -14.84 -8.58
C ASP A 218 -9.04 -15.20 -8.46
N CYS A 219 -8.38 -15.54 -9.58
CA CYS A 219 -6.98 -15.97 -9.54
C CYS A 219 -6.07 -14.85 -9.03
N GLU A 220 -6.35 -13.60 -9.44
CA GLU A 220 -5.62 -12.42 -8.99
C GLU A 220 -5.80 -12.20 -7.48
N GLY A 221 -7.05 -12.21 -6.99
CA GLY A 221 -7.36 -12.00 -5.58
C GLY A 221 -6.84 -13.12 -4.68
N TYR A 222 -6.81 -14.37 -5.16
CA TYR A 222 -6.21 -15.47 -4.41
C TYR A 222 -4.69 -15.32 -4.30
N ALA A 223 -4.03 -14.98 -5.40
CA ALA A 223 -2.60 -14.71 -5.41
C ALA A 223 -2.22 -13.51 -4.54
N GLN A 224 -3.03 -12.45 -4.57
CA GLN A 224 -2.89 -11.28 -3.71
C GLN A 224 -3.07 -11.65 -2.23
N ALA A 225 -4.11 -12.41 -1.89
CA ALA A 225 -4.36 -12.84 -0.51
C ALA A 225 -3.21 -13.70 0.04
N ILE A 226 -2.60 -14.54 -0.79
CA ILE A 226 -1.40 -15.31 -0.41
C ILE A 226 -0.19 -14.38 -0.25
N ALA A 227 0.03 -13.45 -1.19
CA ALA A 227 1.15 -12.50 -1.15
C ALA A 227 1.10 -11.62 0.10
N ASP A 228 -0.11 -11.19 0.49
CA ASP A 228 -0.37 -10.38 1.67
C ASP A 228 -0.36 -11.18 2.98
N GLY A 229 -0.34 -12.52 2.90
CA GLY A 229 -0.42 -13.42 4.05
C GLY A 229 -1.81 -13.52 4.69
N GLU A 230 -2.84 -12.98 4.02
CA GLU A 230 -4.24 -13.09 4.43
C GLU A 230 -4.79 -14.52 4.22
N GLU A 231 -4.24 -15.23 3.23
CA GLU A 231 -4.60 -16.60 2.90
C GLU A 231 -3.40 -17.54 3.08
N ALA A 232 -3.51 -18.45 4.05
CA ALA A 232 -2.45 -19.39 4.38
C ALA A 232 -2.65 -20.77 3.75
N ASP A 233 -3.88 -21.08 3.31
CA ASP A 233 -4.25 -22.35 2.69
C ASP A 233 -3.96 -22.29 1.19
N LEU A 234 -2.89 -22.98 0.76
CA LEU A 234 -2.44 -23.02 -0.63
C LEU A 234 -3.18 -24.07 -1.48
N THR A 235 -4.10 -24.83 -0.88
CA THR A 235 -4.77 -25.97 -1.52
C THR A 235 -6.09 -25.60 -2.23
N LYS A 236 -6.49 -24.32 -2.19
CA LYS A 236 -7.83 -23.89 -2.61
C LYS A 236 -8.05 -23.85 -4.11
N CYS A 237 -6.98 -23.85 -4.92
CA CYS A 237 -7.11 -23.81 -6.39
C CYS A 237 -7.63 -25.16 -6.93
N ALA A 238 -8.95 -25.33 -6.96
CA ALA A 238 -9.58 -26.55 -7.46
C ALA A 238 -9.18 -26.95 -8.90
N PRO A 239 -9.10 -26.04 -9.89
CA PRO A 239 -8.68 -26.40 -11.25
C PRO A 239 -7.16 -26.59 -11.39
N GLY A 240 -6.35 -26.00 -10.50
CA GLY A 240 -4.89 -26.13 -10.51
C GLY A 240 -4.36 -27.33 -9.73
N GLU A 241 -5.20 -27.89 -8.86
CA GLU A 241 -4.96 -29.10 -8.07
C GLU A 241 -3.55 -29.11 -7.42
N GLN A 242 -2.89 -30.27 -7.43
CA GLN A 242 -1.60 -30.49 -6.78
C GLN A 242 -0.46 -29.68 -7.42
N GLU A 243 -0.48 -29.47 -8.74
CA GLU A 243 0.61 -28.77 -9.44
C GLU A 243 0.69 -27.30 -9.04
N THR A 244 -0.47 -26.62 -8.94
CA THR A 244 -0.53 -25.26 -8.42
C THR A 244 -0.13 -25.21 -6.95
N GLN A 245 -0.60 -26.15 -6.11
CA GLN A 245 -0.22 -26.18 -4.70
C GLN A 245 1.30 -26.26 -4.51
N GLU A 246 1.97 -27.21 -5.17
CA GLU A 246 3.42 -27.41 -5.06
C GLU A 246 4.20 -26.17 -5.52
N MET A 247 3.72 -25.48 -6.56
CA MET A 247 4.33 -24.24 -7.02
C MET A 247 4.13 -23.11 -6.00
N LEU A 248 2.94 -22.96 -5.42
CA LEU A 248 2.67 -21.95 -4.40
C LEU A 248 3.50 -22.20 -3.13
N GLU A 249 3.65 -23.45 -2.70
CA GLU A 249 4.51 -23.85 -1.58
C GLU A 249 5.96 -23.44 -1.85
N ARG A 250 6.47 -23.76 -3.05
CA ARG A 250 7.81 -23.36 -3.48
C ARG A 250 8.02 -21.84 -3.47
N LEU A 251 7.05 -21.08 -3.97
CA LEU A 251 7.14 -19.61 -4.05
C LEU A 251 7.02 -18.93 -2.69
N THR A 252 6.24 -19.50 -1.77
CA THR A 252 6.05 -18.97 -0.42
C THR A 252 7.05 -19.51 0.60
N GLY A 253 7.81 -20.55 0.24
CA GLY A 253 8.78 -21.21 1.11
C GLY A 253 8.14 -22.07 2.21
N LYS A 254 6.97 -22.67 1.92
CA LYS A 254 6.25 -23.59 2.81
C LYS A 254 6.52 -25.06 2.48
#